data_AF-A0A7X0HNP1-F1
#
_entry.id   AF-A0A7X0HNP1-F1
#
_cell.length_a   1.000
_cell.length_b   1.000
_cell.length_c   1.000
_cell.angle_alpha   90.00
_cell.angle_beta   90.00
_cell.angle_gamma   90.00
#
_symmetry.space_group_name_H-M   'P 1'
#
loop_
_entity.id
_entity.type
_entity.pdbx_description
1 polymer ?
#
loop_
_entity_poly.entity_id
_entity_poly.type
_entity_poly.pdbx_seq_one_letter_code
_entity_poly.pdbx_strand_id
1 'polypeptide(L)'
;MCMYGYEYEYGQSHVNIGFNSETTMVRKVTKKNPDTSIYGIVPGTELKEVYKIIDSHGFSKSESSKYVFYKENIRLTLISMKGTLADGVTIEINPE
;
A
#
# COMPACT_ATOMS: atom_id res chain seq x y z
N MET A 1 -5.26 9.02 -20.92
CA MET A 1 -5.41 8.20 -19.71
C MET A 1 -4.20 7.28 -19.64
N CYS A 2 -3.19 7.64 -18.84
CA CYS A 2 -1.98 6.81 -18.70
C CYS A 2 -2.23 5.78 -17.60
N MET A 3 -2.42 4.51 -17.98
CA MET A 3 -2.36 3.41 -17.03
C MET A 3 -0.89 3.08 -16.79
N TYR A 4 -0.38 3.40 -15.59
CA TYR A 4 0.93 2.92 -15.15
C TYR A 4 0.76 1.48 -14.67
N GLY A 5 0.77 0.53 -15.61
CA GLY A 5 0.85 -0.89 -15.31
C GLY A 5 2.30 -1.31 -15.17
N TYR A 6 2.66 -1.91 -14.04
CA TYR A 6 3.97 -2.53 -13.83
C TYR A 6 3.80 -4.05 -13.97
N GLU A 7 4.40 -4.64 -15.01
CA GLU A 7 4.44 -6.09 -15.18
C GLU A 7 5.47 -6.71 -14.24
N TYR A 8 5.09 -7.82 -13.61
CA TYR A 8 5.89 -8.47 -12.59
C TYR A 8 6.47 -9.79 -13.07
N GLU A 9 7.75 -10.01 -12.83
CA GLU A 9 8.36 -11.34 -12.93
C GLU A 9 8.18 -12.05 -11.58
N TYR A 10 7.62 -13.27 -11.59
CA TYR A 10 7.24 -14.02 -10.39
C TYR A 10 8.38 -14.23 -9.36
N GLY A 11 9.64 -14.02 -9.74
CA GLY A 11 10.81 -14.15 -8.87
C GLY A 11 11.07 -13.00 -7.89
N GLN A 12 10.42 -11.83 -8.03
CA GLN A 12 10.66 -10.71 -7.13
C GLN A 12 9.85 -10.86 -5.81
N SER A 13 10.44 -11.57 -4.84
CA SER A 13 9.92 -11.98 -3.51
C SER A 13 9.28 -10.91 -2.59
N HIS A 14 9.17 -9.66 -3.03
CA HIS A 14 8.74 -8.51 -2.24
C HIS A 14 7.38 -7.93 -2.67
N VAL A 15 6.66 -8.61 -3.57
CA VAL A 15 5.24 -8.33 -3.88
C VAL A 15 4.38 -9.51 -3.52
N ASN A 16 3.25 -9.22 -2.89
CA ASN A 16 2.17 -10.16 -2.74
C ASN A 16 0.92 -9.57 -3.38
N ILE A 17 0.33 -10.28 -4.34
CA ILE A 17 -0.93 -9.91 -5.00
C ILE A 17 -2.00 -10.88 -4.52
N GLY A 18 -3.04 -10.35 -3.90
CA GLY A 18 -4.24 -11.08 -3.53
C GLY A 18 -5.36 -10.83 -4.55
N PHE A 19 -5.99 -11.90 -5.00
CA PHE A 19 -7.12 -11.85 -5.93
C PHE A 19 -8.42 -12.18 -5.21
N ASN A 20 -9.52 -11.60 -5.69
CA ASN A 20 -10.85 -12.08 -5.33
C ASN A 20 -11.07 -13.45 -6.02
N SER A 21 -11.45 -14.47 -5.26
CA SER A 21 -11.60 -15.83 -5.76
C SER A 21 -12.77 -16.01 -6.73
N GLU A 22 -13.79 -15.16 -6.65
CA GLU A 22 -15.00 -15.25 -7.48
C GLU A 22 -14.84 -14.45 -8.77
N THR A 23 -14.28 -13.24 -8.68
CA THR A 23 -14.18 -12.34 -9.84
C THR A 23 -12.82 -12.40 -10.54
N THR A 24 -11.82 -13.06 -9.93
CA THR A 24 -10.41 -13.08 -10.37
C THR A 24 -9.73 -11.71 -10.46
N MET A 25 -10.38 -10.66 -9.97
CA MET A 25 -9.81 -9.31 -9.97
C MET A 25 -8.80 -9.14 -8.83
N VAL A 26 -7.78 -8.31 -9.07
CA VAL A 26 -6.83 -7.91 -8.02
C VAL A 26 -7.58 -7.16 -6.92
N ARG A 27 -7.50 -7.67 -5.70
CA ARG A 27 -8.12 -7.06 -4.51
C ARG A 27 -7.08 -6.44 -3.60
N LYS A 28 -5.88 -7.00 -3.54
CA LYS A 28 -4.84 -6.60 -2.59
C LYS A 28 -3.47 -6.59 -3.24
N VAL A 29 -2.67 -5.58 -2.95
CA VAL A 29 -1.26 -5.50 -3.33
C VAL A 29 -0.45 -5.09 -2.12
N THR A 30 0.51 -5.92 -1.72
CA THR A 30 1.50 -5.60 -0.69
C THR A 30 2.87 -5.48 -1.32
N LYS A 31 3.60 -4.40 -1.04
CA LYS A 31 4.96 -4.15 -1.51
C LYS A 31 5.90 -3.89 -0.33
N LYS A 32 7.07 -4.52 -0.38
CA LYS A 32 8.19 -4.30 0.57
C LYS A 32 9.52 -4.00 -0.14
N ASN A 33 9.52 -3.87 -1.46
CA ASN A 33 10.74 -3.58 -2.22
C ASN A 33 11.00 -2.06 -2.20
N PRO A 34 12.18 -1.60 -1.72
CA PRO A 34 12.56 -0.19 -1.69
C PRO A 34 12.72 0.46 -3.08
N ASP A 35 12.83 -0.31 -4.16
CA ASP A 35 13.01 0.22 -5.53
C ASP A 35 11.68 0.63 -6.20
N THR A 36 10.59 0.66 -5.45
CA THR A 36 9.24 0.88 -5.99
C THR A 36 8.40 1.73 -5.05
N SER A 37 7.27 2.22 -5.54
CA SER A 37 6.33 2.96 -4.71
C SER A 37 4.88 2.58 -4.97
N ILE A 38 4.03 2.81 -3.97
CA ILE A 38 2.58 2.85 -4.12
C ILE A 38 2.10 4.19 -3.57
N TYR A 39 1.36 4.96 -4.37
CA TYR A 39 1.01 6.36 -4.06
C TYR A 39 2.22 7.24 -3.70
N GLY A 40 3.40 6.95 -4.27
CA GLY A 40 4.64 7.66 -3.95
C GLY A 40 5.28 7.25 -2.62
N ILE A 41 4.70 6.30 -1.88
CA ILE A 41 5.28 5.75 -0.65
C ILE A 41 6.29 4.66 -1.05
N VAL A 42 7.56 4.92 -0.78
CA VAL A 42 8.66 3.98 -1.01
C VAL A 42 8.95 3.21 0.29
N PRO A 43 9.04 1.87 0.27
CA PRO A 43 9.47 1.12 1.44
C PRO A 43 10.85 1.57 1.95
N GLY A 44 10.94 1.86 3.24
CA GLY A 44 12.12 2.45 3.90
C GLY A 44 12.01 3.95 4.17
N THR A 45 11.01 4.66 3.64
CA THR A 45 10.78 6.08 3.95
C THR A 45 10.36 6.27 5.41
N GLU A 46 10.77 7.39 6.03
CA GLU A 46 10.35 7.74 7.39
C GLU A 46 8.84 7.92 7.48
N LEU A 47 8.23 7.38 8.55
CA LEU A 47 6.77 7.46 8.73
C LEU A 47 6.24 8.88 8.72
N LYS A 48 7.01 9.85 9.22
CA LYS A 48 6.62 11.27 9.22
C LYS A 48 6.42 11.82 7.81
N GLU A 49 7.27 11.43 6.87
CA GLU A 49 7.14 11.84 5.47
C GLU A 49 6.00 11.07 4.79
N VAL A 50 5.89 9.78 5.09
CA VAL A 50 4.80 8.94 4.57
C VAL A 50 3.43 9.47 4.98
N TYR A 51 3.24 9.92 6.23
CA TYR A 51 1.97 10.51 6.66
C TYR A 51 1.61 11.77 5.86
N LYS A 52 2.59 12.62 5.54
CA LYS A 52 2.33 13.80 4.68
C LYS A 52 1.87 13.39 3.28
N ILE A 53 2.46 12.34 2.72
CA ILE A 53 2.06 11.79 1.41
C ILE A 53 0.63 11.23 1.49
N ILE A 54 0.31 10.48 2.54
CA ILE A 54 -1.03 9.91 2.75
C ILE A 54 -2.07 11.03 2.87
N ASP A 55 -1.79 12.05 3.68
CA ASP A 55 -2.67 13.20 3.87
C ASP A 55 -2.86 13.98 2.57
N SER A 56 -1.81 14.19 1.77
CA SER A 56 -1.92 14.90 0.48
C SER A 56 -2.75 14.15 -0.55
N HIS A 57 -2.85 12.83 -0.42
CA HIS A 57 -3.73 12.00 -1.25
C HIS A 57 -5.16 11.92 -0.72
N GLY A 58 -5.48 12.56 0.42
CA GLY A 58 -6.82 12.62 0.99
C GLY A 58 -7.28 11.33 1.65
N PHE A 59 -6.35 10.53 2.18
CA PHE A 59 -6.69 9.38 3.00
C PHE A 59 -7.02 9.82 4.43
N SER A 60 -8.05 9.21 5.00
CA SER A 60 -8.45 9.39 6.39
C SER A 60 -7.84 8.30 7.26
N LYS A 61 -7.25 8.68 8.40
CA LYS A 61 -6.66 7.75 9.35
C LYS A 61 -7.73 6.93 10.08
N SER A 62 -7.48 5.63 10.27
CA SER A 62 -8.32 4.76 11.08
C SER A 62 -8.24 5.13 12.56
N GLU A 63 -9.36 5.06 13.26
CA GLU A 63 -9.40 5.20 14.73
C GLU A 63 -8.73 4.00 15.44
N SER A 64 -8.81 2.81 14.83
CA SER A 64 -8.33 1.56 15.43
C SER A 64 -6.83 1.33 15.29
N SER A 65 -6.15 2.02 14.36
CA SER A 65 -4.73 1.81 14.11
C SER A 65 -4.10 3.02 13.45
N LYS A 66 -2.93 3.43 13.98
CA LYS A 66 -2.15 4.52 13.40
C LYS A 66 -1.51 4.20 12.05
N TYR A 67 -1.56 2.95 11.61
CA TYR A 67 -0.96 2.48 10.36
C TYR A 67 -2.00 2.14 9.29
N VAL A 68 -3.29 2.33 9.57
CA VAL A 68 -4.38 2.01 8.65
C VAL A 68 -5.08 3.30 8.25
N PHE A 69 -5.35 3.43 6.95
CA PHE A 69 -5.92 4.61 6.33
C PHE A 69 -6.94 4.22 5.27
N TYR A 70 -7.93 5.06 5.04
CA TYR A 70 -9.05 4.80 4.14
C TYR A 70 -9.28 5.97 3.20
N LYS A 71 -9.59 5.66 1.95
CA LYS A 71 -10.09 6.62 0.96
C LYS A 71 -11.07 5.91 0.05
N GLU A 72 -12.33 6.35 0.06
CA GLU A 72 -13.40 5.71 -0.71
C GLU A 72 -13.44 4.20 -0.42
N ASN A 73 -13.26 3.36 -1.44
CA ASN A 73 -13.21 1.90 -1.33
C ASN A 73 -11.79 1.34 -1.17
N ILE A 74 -10.81 2.17 -0.81
CA ILE A 74 -9.40 1.77 -0.69
C ILE A 74 -8.98 1.79 0.78
N ARG A 75 -8.41 0.67 1.25
CA ARG A 75 -7.69 0.58 2.51
C ARG A 75 -6.19 0.56 2.26
N LEU A 76 -5.46 1.50 2.86
CA LEU A 76 -4.00 1.54 2.87
C LEU A 76 -3.50 1.14 4.26
N THR A 77 -2.59 0.18 4.31
CA THR A 77 -1.95 -0.28 5.54
C THR A 77 -0.44 -0.16 5.42
N LEU A 78 0.17 0.61 6.31
CA LEU A 78 1.62 0.68 6.49
C LEU A 78 2.11 -0.52 7.30
N ILE A 79 3.20 -1.12 6.84
CA ILE A 79 3.94 -2.14 7.58
C ILE A 79 5.13 -1.43 8.21
N SER A 80 5.22 -1.41 9.54
CA SER A 80 6.36 -0.86 10.26
C SER A 80 6.75 -1.80 11.39
N MET A 81 7.93 -2.40 11.29
CA MET A 81 8.48 -3.36 12.25
C MET A 81 9.04 -2.66 13.49
N LYS A 82 9.69 -1.50 13.30
CA LYS A 82 10.32 -0.72 14.38
C LYS A 82 9.59 0.57 14.73
N GLY A 83 8.50 0.90 14.02
CA GLY A 83 7.70 2.10 14.28
C GLY A 83 8.36 3.41 13.84
N THR A 84 9.41 3.35 13.01
CA THR A 84 10.17 4.51 12.50
C THR A 84 10.04 4.68 10.99
N LEU A 85 10.16 3.58 10.25
CA LEU A 85 10.08 3.54 8.79
C LEU A 85 8.83 2.81 8.33
N ALA A 86 8.37 3.11 7.11
CA ALA A 86 7.42 2.28 6.40
C ALA A 86 8.16 1.13 5.71
N ASP A 87 8.36 0.01 6.39
CA ASP A 87 9.01 -1.20 5.85
C ASP A 87 8.22 -1.88 4.71
N GLY A 88 6.98 -1.47 4.51
CA GLY A 88 6.16 -1.84 3.37
C GLY A 88 4.82 -1.16 3.39
N VAL A 89 4.08 -1.34 2.30
CA VAL A 89 2.73 -0.79 2.16
C VAL A 89 1.82 -1.81 1.53
N THR A 90 0.59 -1.85 1.99
CA THR A 90 -0.47 -2.69 1.45
C THR A 90 -1.63 -1.81 1.03
N ILE A 91 -2.13 -2.04 -0.17
CA ILE A 91 -3.40 -1.48 -0.64
C ILE A 91 -4.39 -2.62 -0.81
N GLU A 92 -5.62 -2.36 -0.40
CA GLU A 92 -6.75 -3.24 -0.64
C GLU A 92 -7.93 -2.46 -1.19
N ILE A 93 -8.60 -3.03 -2.19
CA ILE A 93 -9.73 -2.46 -2.91
C ILE A 93 -10.99 -3.20 -2.48
N ASN A 94 -12.03 -2.45 -2.13
CA ASN A 94 -13.27 -2.96 -1.52
C ASN A 94 -12.96 -3.88 -0.31
N PRO A 95 -12.31 -3.36 0.75
CA PRO A 95 -12.10 -4.12 1.98
C PRO A 95 -13.45 -4.49 2.62
N GLU A 96 -13.53 -5.67 3.24
CA GLU A 96 -14.72 -6.14 3.98
C GLU A 96 -14.91 -5.39 5.30
#